data_AF-A0A7S2V5R0-F1
#
_entry.id   AF-A0A7S2V5R0-F1
#
_cell.length_a   1.000
_cell.length_b   1.000
_cell.length_c   1.000
_cell.angle_alpha   90.00
_cell.angle_beta   90.00
_cell.angle_gamma   90.00
#
_symmetry.space_group_name_H-M   'P 1'
#
loop_
_entity.id
_entity.type
_entity.pdbx_description
1 polymer ?
#
loop_
_entity_poly.entity_id
_entity_poly.type
_entity_poly.pdbx_seq_one_letter_code
_entity_poly.pdbx_strand_id
1 'polypeptide(L)'
;MGKAAQPGNSSALFYLFIAIRRYFAILWIRINKFLWQHDSCYKGPIPEHVHQVVLIGDGFAEGLGDWVTLGAPPGLAGRLPALAYKDEHVRQTWCFINRGRSGTTTYDWLPPQEGERKGEEEDTSKKGKARGKGKQKAGEGE
;
A
#
# COMPACT_ATOMS: atom_id res chain seq x y z
N MET A 1 44.28 22.20 2.83
CA MET A 1 43.72 20.83 2.97
C MET A 1 43.02 20.73 4.31
N GLY A 2 41.70 20.94 4.35
CA GLY A 2 40.91 20.86 5.59
C GLY A 2 40.64 19.41 5.95
N LYS A 3 41.09 18.97 7.13
CA LYS A 3 40.73 17.67 7.69
C LYS A 3 39.22 17.65 7.96
N ALA A 4 38.48 16.80 7.26
CA ALA A 4 37.09 16.53 7.55
C ALA A 4 36.99 16.01 9.00
N ALA A 5 36.28 16.74 9.85
CA ALA A 5 36.02 16.35 11.22
C ALA A 5 35.22 15.03 11.20
N GLN A 6 35.84 13.97 11.69
CA GLN A 6 35.19 12.67 11.91
C GLN A 6 34.00 12.89 12.88
N PRO A 7 32.77 12.48 12.52
CA PRO A 7 31.64 12.60 13.44
C PRO A 7 31.92 11.74 14.68
N GLY A 8 31.87 12.35 15.87
CA GLY A 8 32.10 11.64 17.13
C GLY A 8 31.12 10.47 17.30
N ASN A 9 31.56 9.44 18.04
CA ASN A 9 30.79 8.21 18.28
C ASN A 9 29.36 8.46 18.81
N SER A 10 29.14 9.56 19.54
CA SER A 10 27.83 9.98 20.02
C SER A 10 26.85 10.31 18.88
N SER A 11 27.34 10.93 17.79
CA SER A 11 26.52 11.22 16.62
C SER A 11 26.13 9.94 15.88
N ALA A 12 27.05 8.97 15.77
CA ALA A 12 26.76 7.67 15.15
C ALA A 12 25.69 6.88 15.90
N LEU A 13 25.76 6.84 17.25
CA LEU A 13 24.74 6.21 18.09
C LEU A 13 23.38 6.92 17.96
N PHE A 14 23.36 8.24 17.86
CA PHE A 14 22.14 9.02 17.64
C PHE A 14 21.49 8.70 16.28
N TYR A 15 22.27 8.66 15.20
CA TYR A 15 21.75 8.26 13.88
C TYR A 15 21.25 6.82 13.86
N LEU A 16 21.96 5.90 14.53
CA LEU A 16 21.53 4.51 14.67
C LEU A 16 20.20 4.42 15.40
N PHE A 17 20.03 5.14 16.51
CA PHE A 17 18.77 5.20 17.25
C PHE A 17 17.62 5.72 16.38
N ILE A 18 17.84 6.81 15.62
CA ILE A 18 16.83 7.34 14.69
C ILE A 18 16.48 6.30 13.62
N ALA A 19 17.47 5.61 13.05
CA ALA A 19 17.26 4.60 12.02
C ALA A 19 16.43 3.43 12.55
N ILE A 20 16.75 2.93 13.74
CA ILE A 20 16.01 1.85 14.42
C ILE A 20 14.57 2.30 14.69
N ARG A 21 14.38 3.48 15.29
CA ARG A 21 13.04 4.03 15.58
C ARG A 21 12.20 4.16 14.30
N ARG A 22 12.81 4.66 13.22
CA ARG A 22 12.17 4.78 11.91
C ARG A 22 11.77 3.42 11.35
N TYR A 23 12.64 2.42 11.45
CA TYR A 23 12.36 1.07 10.97
C TYR A 23 11.16 0.45 11.70
N PHE A 24 11.12 0.54 13.03
CA PHE A 24 9.98 0.05 13.81
C PHE A 24 8.69 0.80 13.49
N ALA A 25 8.75 2.12 13.29
CA ALA A 25 7.57 2.88 12.90
C ALA A 25 7.00 2.44 11.53
N ILE A 26 7.87 2.23 10.53
CA ILE A 26 7.45 1.72 9.21
C ILE A 26 6.90 0.30 9.34
N LEU A 27 7.55 -0.56 10.11
CA LEU A 27 7.08 -1.92 10.35
C LEU A 27 5.69 -1.91 10.98
N TRP A 28 5.47 -1.08 11.98
CA TRP A 28 4.17 -0.91 12.64
C TRP A 28 3.09 -0.42 11.67
N ILE A 29 3.40 0.57 10.83
CA ILE A 29 2.50 1.03 9.76
C ILE A 29 2.13 -0.13 8.83
N ARG A 30 3.12 -0.87 8.34
CA ARG A 30 2.90 -1.96 7.38
C ARG A 30 2.09 -3.10 7.97
N ILE A 31 2.33 -3.45 9.23
CA ILE A 31 1.53 -4.45 9.96
C ILE A 31 0.08 -3.96 10.07
N ASN A 32 -0.15 -2.69 10.45
CA ASN A 32 -1.50 -2.14 10.52
C ASN A 32 -2.21 -2.15 9.16
N LYS A 33 -1.52 -1.72 8.09
CA LYS A 33 -2.07 -1.76 6.72
C LYS A 33 -2.39 -3.19 6.30
N PHE A 34 -1.48 -4.13 6.55
CA PHE A 34 -1.68 -5.54 6.20
C PHE A 34 -2.86 -6.18 6.93
N LEU A 35 -3.03 -5.90 8.23
CA LEU A 35 -4.09 -6.48 9.04
C LEU A 35 -5.47 -5.84 8.78
N TRP A 36 -5.53 -4.52 8.57
CA TRP A 36 -6.79 -3.77 8.56
C TRP A 36 -7.18 -3.20 7.20
N GLN A 37 -6.23 -2.93 6.31
CA GLN A 37 -6.50 -2.49 4.94
C GLN A 37 -6.48 -3.69 3.98
N HIS A 38 -7.21 -4.74 4.33
CA HIS A 38 -7.21 -5.97 3.56
C HIS A 38 -7.62 -5.70 2.11
N ASP A 39 -6.76 -6.10 1.17
CA ASP A 39 -6.89 -5.81 -0.26
C ASP A 39 -8.13 -6.41 -0.93
N SER A 40 -8.91 -7.21 -0.20
CA SER A 40 -10.11 -7.86 -0.72
C SER A 40 -11.32 -6.94 -0.84
N CYS A 41 -11.31 -5.76 -0.21
CA CYS A 41 -12.35 -4.74 -0.43
C CYS A 41 -12.24 -4.05 -1.80
N TYR A 42 -11.17 -4.30 -2.57
CA TYR A 42 -10.86 -3.60 -3.83
C TYR A 42 -11.16 -4.41 -5.10
N LYS A 43 -11.65 -5.65 -4.99
CA LYS A 43 -11.81 -6.57 -6.14
C LYS A 43 -13.25 -6.74 -6.62
N GLY A 44 -14.20 -6.00 -6.06
CA GLY A 44 -15.61 -6.01 -6.47
C GLY A 44 -15.97 -4.83 -7.37
N PRO A 45 -17.11 -4.90 -8.08
CA PRO A 45 -17.66 -3.73 -8.75
C PRO A 45 -17.89 -2.61 -7.73
N ILE A 46 -17.36 -1.42 -8.01
CA ILE A 46 -17.56 -0.25 -7.15
C ILE A 46 -19.03 0.15 -7.26
N PRO A 47 -19.77 0.29 -6.14
CA PRO A 47 -21.15 0.77 -6.18
C PRO A 47 -21.23 2.16 -6.80
N GLU A 48 -22.30 2.45 -7.54
CA GLU A 48 -22.49 3.71 -8.28
C GLU A 48 -22.47 4.98 -7.38
N HIS A 49 -22.62 4.81 -6.07
CA HIS A 49 -22.63 5.90 -5.08
C HIS A 49 -21.39 5.94 -4.17
N VAL A 50 -20.35 5.16 -4.50
CA VAL A 50 -19.10 5.11 -3.75
C VAL A 50 -17.95 5.56 -4.63
N HIS A 51 -17.27 6.62 -4.22
CA HIS A 51 -16.03 7.07 -4.86
C HIS A 51 -14.83 6.54 -4.10
N GLN A 52 -13.82 6.09 -4.84
CA GLN A 52 -12.56 5.63 -4.27
C GLN A 52 -11.45 6.62 -4.61
N VAL A 53 -10.75 7.09 -3.59
CA VAL A 53 -9.61 7.99 -3.71
C VAL A 53 -8.37 7.23 -3.27
N VAL A 54 -7.44 7.02 -4.20
CA VAL A 54 -6.18 6.34 -3.93
C VAL A 54 -5.09 7.36 -3.65
N LEU A 55 -4.48 7.27 -2.48
CA LEU A 55 -3.35 8.07 -2.05
C LEU A 55 -2.06 7.32 -2.37
N ILE A 56 -1.30 7.83 -3.33
CA ILE A 56 0.02 7.31 -3.71
C ILE A 56 1.10 8.31 -3.31
N GLY A 57 2.33 7.82 -3.13
CA GLY A 57 3.47 8.67 -2.79
C GLY A 57 4.44 8.02 -1.81
N ASP A 58 5.37 8.81 -1.33
CA ASP A 58 6.50 8.38 -0.52
C ASP A 58 6.15 8.13 0.96
N GLY A 59 7.14 8.26 1.85
CA GLY A 59 6.95 8.07 3.28
C GLY A 59 5.93 9.02 3.91
N PHE A 60 5.75 10.23 3.37
CA PHE A 60 4.70 11.14 3.87
C PHE A 60 3.31 10.60 3.57
N ALA A 61 3.10 10.09 2.35
CA ALA A 61 1.84 9.44 1.99
C ALA A 61 1.60 8.16 2.81
N GLU A 62 2.64 7.38 3.10
CA GLU A 62 2.53 6.17 3.95
C GLU A 62 2.13 6.51 5.41
N GLY A 63 2.33 7.75 5.86
CA GLY A 63 2.07 8.20 7.24
C GLY A 63 3.29 8.14 8.15
N LEU A 64 4.50 8.24 7.60
CA LEU A 64 5.73 8.29 8.39
C LEU A 64 5.74 9.54 9.28
N GLY A 65 5.81 9.34 10.60
CA GLY A 65 5.81 10.41 11.59
C GLY A 65 4.43 10.69 12.20
N ASP A 66 3.36 10.09 11.66
CA ASP A 66 2.04 10.15 12.29
C ASP A 66 1.92 9.15 13.45
N TRP A 67 0.99 9.45 14.37
CA TRP A 67 0.56 8.50 15.39
C TRP A 67 -0.39 7.47 14.79
N VAL A 68 0.04 6.21 14.73
CA VAL A 68 -0.70 5.13 14.07
C VAL A 68 -1.43 4.29 15.11
N THR A 69 -2.74 4.47 15.17
CA THR A 69 -3.63 3.70 16.03
C THR A 69 -4.04 2.40 15.32
N LEU A 70 -4.15 1.32 16.10
CA LEU A 70 -4.63 0.04 15.59
C LEU A 70 -6.02 0.20 14.95
N GLY A 71 -6.19 -0.34 13.74
CA GLY A 71 -7.46 -0.29 13.01
C GLY A 71 -7.75 1.03 12.27
N ALA A 72 -6.90 2.05 12.43
CA ALA A 72 -7.05 3.31 11.70
C ALA A 72 -6.08 3.38 10.50
N PRO A 73 -6.54 3.88 9.33
CA PRO A 73 -5.65 4.09 8.20
C PRO A 73 -4.62 5.19 8.55
N PRO A 74 -3.30 4.93 8.38
CA PRO A 74 -2.26 5.91 8.68
C PRO A 74 -2.20 7.02 7.62
N GLY A 75 -1.55 8.13 7.96
CA GLY A 75 -1.34 9.23 7.01
C GLY A 75 -2.61 10.04 6.73
N LEU A 76 -2.60 10.69 5.57
CA LEU A 76 -3.73 11.49 5.07
C LEU A 76 -5.03 10.67 4.95
N ALA A 77 -4.94 9.38 4.67
CA ALA A 77 -6.10 8.51 4.54
C ALA A 77 -6.95 8.42 5.82
N GLY A 78 -6.33 8.61 6.99
CA GLY A 78 -7.05 8.68 8.27
C GLY A 78 -7.79 9.98 8.51
N ARG A 79 -7.33 11.09 7.90
CA ARG A 79 -7.88 12.43 8.16
C ARG A 79 -8.87 12.89 7.11
N LEU A 80 -8.67 12.47 5.87
CA LEU A 80 -9.52 12.85 4.74
C LEU A 80 -10.99 12.47 4.89
N PRO A 81 -11.38 11.30 5.43
CA PRO A 81 -12.79 10.99 5.65
C PRO A 81 -13.49 12.06 6.51
N ALA A 82 -12.90 12.44 7.64
CA ALA A 82 -13.48 13.44 8.53
C ALA A 82 -13.60 14.83 7.88
N LEU A 83 -12.66 15.19 6.99
CA LEU A 83 -12.72 16.44 6.24
C LEU A 83 -13.76 16.41 5.13
N ALA A 84 -13.86 15.29 4.40
CA ALA A 84 -14.82 15.11 3.32
C ALA A 84 -16.26 15.14 3.84
N TYR A 85 -16.53 14.48 4.97
CA TYR A 85 -17.87 14.47 5.58
C TYR A 85 -18.24 15.75 6.31
N LYS A 86 -17.32 16.72 6.44
CA LYS A 86 -17.62 18.03 7.00
C LYS A 86 -18.33 18.95 6.00
N ASP A 87 -18.20 18.68 4.71
CA ASP A 87 -18.85 19.46 3.65
C ASP A 87 -20.27 18.94 3.39
N GLU A 88 -21.27 19.80 3.58
CA GLU A 88 -22.68 19.48 3.41
C GLU A 88 -23.07 19.15 1.96
N HIS A 89 -22.23 19.51 0.98
CA HIS A 89 -22.45 19.19 -0.43
C HIS A 89 -22.04 17.76 -0.78
N VAL A 90 -21.31 17.07 0.09
CA VAL A 90 -20.84 15.70 -0.15
C VAL A 90 -21.97 14.70 0.12
N ARG A 91 -22.67 14.32 -0.96
CA ARG A 91 -23.80 13.36 -0.91
C ARG A 91 -23.42 11.91 -1.17
N GLN A 92 -22.23 11.68 -1.72
CA GLN A 92 -21.73 10.36 -2.09
C GLN A 92 -20.77 9.83 -1.03
N THR A 93 -20.61 8.51 -0.94
CA THR A 93 -19.68 7.89 0.01
C THR A 93 -18.27 7.93 -0.57
N TRP A 94 -17.30 8.44 0.20
CA TRP A 94 -15.90 8.51 -0.23
C TRP A 94 -15.05 7.53 0.58
N CYS A 95 -14.35 6.65 -0.11
CA CYS A 95 -13.41 5.70 0.46
C CYS A 95 -11.98 6.14 0.14
N PHE A 96 -11.15 6.30 1.16
CA PHE A 96 -9.77 6.74 1.02
C PHE A 96 -8.81 5.57 1.23
N ILE A 97 -7.97 5.31 0.24
CA ILE A 97 -7.10 4.13 0.17
C ILE A 97 -5.65 4.59 0.21
N ASN A 98 -4.91 4.17 1.24
CA ASN A 98 -3.49 4.52 1.35
C ASN A 98 -2.60 3.49 0.64
N ARG A 99 -2.04 3.84 -0.52
CA ARG A 99 -1.01 3.08 -1.24
C ARG A 99 0.40 3.67 -1.11
N GLY A 100 0.57 4.73 -0.33
CA GLY A 100 1.89 5.32 -0.07
C GLY A 100 2.88 4.30 0.50
N ARG A 101 4.15 4.43 0.11
CA ARG A 101 5.24 3.51 0.46
C ARG A 101 6.54 4.28 0.68
N SER A 102 7.11 4.18 1.88
CA SER A 102 8.41 4.77 2.19
C SER A 102 9.50 4.13 1.34
N GLY A 103 10.38 4.99 0.81
CA GLY A 103 11.52 4.59 -0.01
C GLY A 103 11.22 4.50 -1.51
N THR A 104 9.98 4.79 -1.93
CA THR A 104 9.67 4.93 -3.36
C THR A 104 10.05 6.31 -3.89
N THR A 105 10.38 6.35 -5.16
CA THR A 105 10.62 7.54 -5.96
C THR A 105 9.43 7.78 -6.91
N THR A 106 9.45 8.90 -7.64
CA THR A 106 8.42 9.21 -8.65
C THR A 106 8.27 8.11 -9.70
N TYR A 107 9.35 7.41 -10.04
CA TYR A 107 9.34 6.36 -11.06
C TYR A 107 8.49 5.15 -10.68
N ASP A 108 8.39 4.84 -9.38
CA ASP A 108 7.62 3.68 -8.89
C ASP A 108 6.11 3.83 -9.09
N TRP A 109 5.64 5.05 -9.39
CA TRP A 109 4.23 5.37 -9.61
C TRP A 109 3.87 5.51 -11.09
N LEU A 110 4.86 5.44 -11.98
CA LEU A 110 4.59 5.50 -13.42
C LEU A 110 3.88 4.22 -13.85
N PRO A 111 2.92 4.32 -14.78
CA PRO A 111 2.35 3.13 -15.38
C PRO A 111 3.45 2.33 -16.09
N PRO A 112 3.36 1.00 -16.13
CA PRO A 112 4.30 0.19 -16.90
C PRO A 112 4.30 0.65 -18.35
N GLN A 113 5.50 0.85 -18.89
CA GLN A 113 5.69 1.29 -20.27
C GLN A 113 5.12 0.21 -21.22
N GLU A 114 4.62 0.62 -22.39
CA GLU A 114 3.89 -0.27 -23.31
C GLU A 114 4.63 -1.57 -23.71
N GLY A 115 5.97 -1.60 -23.57
CA GLY A 115 6.80 -2.79 -23.81
C GLY A 115 6.74 -3.86 -22.71
N GLU A 116 6.40 -3.51 -21.47
CA GLU A 116 6.40 -4.43 -20.32
C GLU A 116 5.04 -5.13 -20.13
N ARG A 117 3.94 -4.51 -20.56
CA ARG A 117 2.58 -5.08 -20.42
C ARG A 117 2.37 -6.39 -21.18
N LYS A 118 3.12 -6.61 -22.28
CA LYS A 118 3.02 -7.84 -23.08
C LYS A 118 3.56 -9.07 -22.35
N GLY A 119 4.41 -8.91 -21.33
CA GLY A 119 4.97 -10.03 -20.56
C GLY A 119 4.04 -10.55 -19.47
N GLU A 120 3.26 -9.69 -18.82
CA GLU A 120 2.40 -10.07 -17.68
C GLU A 120 1.06 -10.69 -18.12
N GLU A 121 0.54 -10.30 -19.29
CA GLU A 121 -0.71 -10.86 -19.83
C GLU A 121 -0.52 -12.31 -20.33
N GLU A 122 0.69 -12.67 -20.80
CA GLU A 122 1.00 -14.03 -21.23
C GLU A 122 1.15 -15.01 -20.05
N ASP A 123 1.55 -14.51 -18.87
CA ASP A 123 1.80 -15.33 -17.68
C ASP A 123 0.53 -15.64 -16.87
N THR A 124 -0.45 -14.72 -16.89
CA THR A 124 -1.78 -14.97 -16.30
C THR A 124 -2.61 -15.96 -17.13
N SER A 125 -2.43 -15.99 -18.46
CA SER A 125 -3.05 -16.97 -19.37
C SER A 125 -2.58 -18.41 -19.11
N LYS A 126 -1.30 -18.62 -18.78
CA LYS A 126 -0.75 -19.95 -18.47
C LYS A 126 -1.22 -20.47 -17.11
N LYS A 127 -1.44 -19.60 -16.13
CA LYS A 127 -1.85 -19.99 -14.76
C LYS A 127 -3.32 -20.42 -14.65
N GLY A 128 -4.21 -19.90 -15.51
CA GLY A 128 -5.61 -20.33 -15.59
C GLY A 128 -5.80 -21.73 -16.20
N LYS A 129 -4.91 -22.15 -17.10
CA LYS A 129 -5.05 -23.42 -17.85
C LYS A 129 -4.64 -24.66 -17.05
N ALA A 130 -3.81 -24.50 -16.01
CA ALA A 130 -3.34 -25.60 -15.16
C ALA A 130 -4.40 -26.08 -14.13
N ARG A 131 -5.45 -25.30 -13.86
CA ARG A 131 -6.43 -25.59 -12.80
C ARG A 131 -7.68 -26.34 -13.28
N GLY A 132 -7.83 -26.57 -14.59
CA GLY A 132 -9.04 -27.16 -15.20
C GLY A 132 -8.97 -28.65 -15.56
N LYS A 133 -7.82 -29.32 -15.44
CA LYS A 133 -7.68 -30.76 -15.76
C LYS A 133 -7.55 -31.60 -14.50
N GLY A 134 -8.66 -31.94 -13.87
CA GLY A 134 -8.59 -32.82 -12.69
C GLY A 134 -9.91 -33.05 -11.96
N LYS A 135 -10.98 -33.42 -12.67
CA LYS A 135 -12.11 -34.18 -12.08
C LYS A 135 -13.11 -34.61 -13.16
N GLN A 136 -12.96 -35.84 -13.64
CA GLN A 136 -14.05 -36.64 -14.20
C GLN A 136 -13.60 -38.11 -14.26
N LYS A 137 -13.91 -38.85 -13.20
CA LYS A 137 -14.11 -40.31 -13.19
C LYS A 137 -15.14 -40.62 -12.09
N ALA A 138 -16.41 -40.53 -12.44
CA ALA A 138 -17.47 -41.41 -11.94
C ALA A 138 -17.67 -42.41 -13.09
N GLY A 139 -17.65 -43.73 -12.91
CA GLY A 139 -18.42 -44.50 -11.95
C GLY A 139 -19.48 -45.24 -12.77
N GLU A 140 -19.05 -46.28 -13.51
CA GLU A 140 -19.95 -47.25 -14.14
C GLU A 140 -19.90 -48.52 -13.31
N GLY A 141 -21.03 -48.85 -12.70
CA GLY A 141 -21.32 -50.14 -12.12
C GLY A 141 -22.74 -50.49 -12.52
N GLU A 142 -22.86 -51.53 -13.34
CA GLU A 142 -23.94 -52.52 -13.35
C GLU A 142 -23.31 -53.88 -13.57
#